data_AF-A0A2E8VGW4-F1
#
_entry.id   AF-A0A2E8VGW4-F1
#
_cell.length_a   1.000
_cell.length_b   1.000
_cell.length_c   1.000
_cell.angle_alpha   90.00
_cell.angle_beta   90.00
_cell.angle_gamma   90.00
#
_symmetry.space_group_name_H-M   'P 1'
#
loop_
_entity.id
_entity.type
_entity.pdbx_description
1 polymer ?
#
loop_
_entity_poly.entity_id
_entity_poly.type
_entity_poly.pdbx_seq_one_letter_code
_entity_poly.pdbx_strand_id
1 'polypeptide(L)'
;MKQILILSIFIFLSCSINDDQATYDEKLVLWANLRSNFPLVDTVFVAKSASLNQNVSSMDLWIDEAEVYIVGDTVRIDLIPVINSPGRYFTNSNYIFQGGMTYKVEAIFDGDTVSGVTTIPEKMEISSEPQTIYSCKDNDYDVPQININNYDPWSFPPITGPIDTLTLLQGECFTESFASYPLFKINFNEENYQTIRIMTLALEADSVDLEPYTDTNNDGIWNENEYFDDWNQNGLRDSCFINLIYDTTYKDVYELWKETYPRGSGEESGWKRNTPFRYNPWPWNVETSPVSMTWLFFDYYGLQLMTFQATDDATFNYFQGLPEFNQFVLPNSNVVNGYGLVSSSASRSFLVYIKRSTDSI
;
A
#
# COMPACT_ATOMS: atom_id res chain seq x y z
N MET A 1 52.30 -25.74 -49.41
CA MET A 1 50.88 -25.61 -49.04
C MET A 1 50.77 -24.43 -48.08
N LYS A 2 50.12 -23.34 -48.51
CA LYS A 2 49.91 -22.12 -47.71
C LYS A 2 48.58 -22.26 -46.96
N GLN A 3 48.60 -22.30 -45.64
CA GLN A 3 47.39 -22.14 -44.82
C GLN A 3 47.10 -20.65 -44.68
N ILE A 4 45.93 -20.25 -45.19
CA ILE A 4 45.36 -18.92 -45.01
C ILE A 4 44.60 -18.96 -43.69
N LEU A 5 45.06 -18.17 -42.71
CA LEU A 5 44.35 -17.95 -41.46
C LEU A 5 43.32 -16.82 -41.71
N ILE A 6 42.04 -17.18 -41.79
CA ILE A 6 40.95 -16.20 -41.84
C ILE A 6 40.73 -15.70 -40.41
N LEU A 7 41.05 -14.44 -40.16
CA LEU A 7 40.77 -13.75 -38.91
C LEU A 7 39.35 -13.20 -38.98
N SER A 8 38.41 -13.84 -38.28
CA SER A 8 37.04 -13.35 -38.13
C SER A 8 37.03 -12.12 -37.23
N ILE A 9 36.71 -10.96 -37.81
CA ILE A 9 36.48 -9.70 -37.09
C ILE A 9 35.08 -9.78 -36.46
N PHE A 10 35.03 -10.02 -35.15
CA PHE A 10 33.84 -9.77 -34.34
C PHE A 10 33.69 -8.25 -34.15
N ILE A 11 32.73 -7.65 -34.85
CA ILE A 11 32.29 -6.29 -34.60
C ILE A 11 31.43 -6.34 -33.33
N PHE A 12 32.01 -5.95 -32.21
CA PHE A 12 31.26 -5.63 -30.99
C PHE A 12 30.42 -4.38 -31.28
N LEU A 13 29.13 -4.57 -31.58
CA LEU A 13 28.13 -3.52 -31.42
C LEU A 13 27.98 -3.28 -29.91
N SER A 14 28.86 -2.45 -29.33
CA SER A 14 28.61 -1.89 -28.01
C SER A 14 27.37 -1.00 -28.13
N CYS A 15 26.24 -1.42 -27.56
CA CYS A 15 25.25 -0.46 -27.10
C CYS A 15 25.99 0.45 -26.13
N SER A 16 26.22 1.71 -26.51
CA SER A 16 26.56 2.73 -25.54
C SER A 16 25.39 2.79 -24.57
N ILE A 17 25.62 2.40 -23.32
CA ILE A 17 24.75 2.84 -22.23
C ILE A 17 24.79 4.36 -22.31
N ASN A 18 23.62 4.97 -22.50
CA ASN A 18 23.54 6.41 -22.56
C ASN A 18 23.77 6.95 -21.14
N ASP A 19 25.03 7.17 -20.81
CA ASP A 19 25.53 7.70 -19.53
C ASP A 19 25.37 9.23 -19.45
N ASP A 20 24.33 9.77 -20.10
CA ASP A 20 23.98 11.18 -19.99
C ASP A 20 23.58 11.43 -18.53
N GLN A 21 24.52 11.96 -17.74
CA GLN A 21 24.24 12.41 -16.38
C GLN A 21 23.10 13.42 -16.44
N ALA A 22 21.95 13.03 -15.89
CA ALA A 22 20.79 13.92 -15.78
C ALA A 22 21.24 15.21 -15.06
N THR A 23 21.21 16.32 -15.77
CA THR A 23 21.55 17.62 -15.19
C THR A 23 20.36 18.07 -14.35
N TYR A 24 20.56 18.24 -13.04
CA TYR A 24 19.51 18.72 -12.14
C TYR A 24 19.07 20.14 -12.53
N ASP A 25 17.76 20.35 -12.54
CA ASP A 25 17.11 21.65 -12.75
C ASP A 25 16.10 21.85 -11.62
N GLU A 26 16.15 23.00 -10.94
CA GLU A 26 15.21 23.29 -9.86
C GLU A 26 13.83 23.62 -10.44
N LYS A 27 12.80 22.90 -10.00
CA LYS A 27 11.42 23.09 -10.47
C LYS A 27 10.42 22.93 -9.34
N LEU A 28 9.19 23.34 -9.62
CA LEU A 28 8.05 23.00 -8.78
C LEU A 28 7.77 21.50 -8.82
N VAL A 29 7.34 20.97 -7.69
CA VAL A 29 6.92 19.58 -7.49
C VAL A 29 5.42 19.60 -7.17
N LEU A 30 4.63 18.84 -7.92
CA LEU A 30 3.18 18.75 -7.78
C LEU A 30 2.76 17.28 -7.55
N TRP A 31 2.04 17.02 -6.47
CA TRP A 31 1.45 15.70 -6.21
C TRP A 31 -0.05 15.81 -5.96
N ALA A 32 -0.81 14.93 -6.60
CA ALA A 32 -2.25 14.82 -6.38
C ALA A 32 -2.73 13.39 -6.65
N ASN A 33 -3.79 12.98 -5.95
CA ASN A 33 -4.55 11.76 -6.25
C ASN A 33 -6.05 12.07 -6.24
N LEU A 34 -6.73 11.82 -7.36
CA LEU A 34 -8.19 11.95 -7.46
C LEU A 34 -8.87 10.58 -7.39
N ARG A 35 -10.04 10.50 -6.76
CA ARG A 35 -10.75 9.23 -6.57
C ARG A 35 -12.15 9.28 -7.17
N SER A 36 -12.46 8.30 -8.00
CA SER A 36 -13.78 8.10 -8.58
C SER A 36 -14.83 7.95 -7.49
N ASN A 37 -15.95 8.66 -7.64
CA ASN A 37 -17.09 8.66 -6.72
C ASN A 37 -16.81 9.21 -5.33
N PHE A 38 -15.72 9.97 -5.13
CA PHE A 38 -15.46 10.68 -3.88
C PHE A 38 -15.22 12.18 -4.14
N PRO A 39 -15.43 13.04 -3.11
CA PRO A 39 -14.83 14.36 -3.11
C PRO A 39 -13.31 14.25 -3.01
N LEU A 40 -12.61 15.38 -2.99
CA LEU A 40 -11.18 15.36 -2.70
C LEU A 40 -10.97 14.75 -1.30
N VAL A 41 -10.36 13.57 -1.23
CA VAL A 41 -10.17 12.83 0.04
C VAL A 41 -8.80 13.12 0.66
N ASP A 42 -7.83 13.52 -0.16
CA ASP A 42 -6.45 13.78 0.24
C ASP A 42 -5.98 15.16 -0.26
N THR A 43 -4.89 15.65 0.30
CA THR A 43 -4.33 16.97 -0.06
C THR A 43 -3.56 16.93 -1.38
N VAL A 44 -3.57 18.04 -2.10
CA VAL A 44 -2.61 18.31 -3.19
C VAL A 44 -1.35 18.91 -2.57
N PHE A 45 -0.18 18.46 -3.00
CA PHE A 45 1.10 18.92 -2.47
C PHE A 45 1.84 19.78 -3.49
N VAL A 46 2.40 20.90 -3.02
CA VAL A 46 3.25 21.80 -3.81
C VAL A 46 4.54 22.09 -3.04
N ALA A 47 5.67 21.89 -3.71
CA ALA A 47 7.00 22.14 -3.15
C ALA A 47 7.99 22.58 -4.24
N LYS A 48 9.20 22.97 -3.83
CA LYS A 48 10.37 23.08 -4.71
C LYS A 48 11.19 21.79 -4.67
N SER A 49 11.78 21.41 -5.79
CA SER A 49 12.81 20.37 -5.79
C SER A 49 14.10 20.89 -5.16
N ALA A 50 14.96 19.98 -4.70
CA ALA A 50 16.30 20.32 -4.23
C ALA A 50 17.34 19.39 -4.87
N SER A 51 18.55 19.92 -5.06
CA SER A 51 19.68 19.08 -5.47
C SER A 51 20.14 18.20 -4.32
N LEU A 52 20.67 17.00 -4.62
CA LEU A 52 21.26 16.10 -3.62
C LEU A 52 22.42 16.77 -2.83
N ASN A 53 23.10 17.76 -3.41
CA ASN A 53 24.20 18.49 -2.77
C ASN A 53 23.74 19.75 -2.02
N GLN A 54 22.45 20.08 -2.07
CA GLN A 54 21.90 21.28 -1.45
C GLN A 54 21.59 20.99 0.02
N ASN A 55 22.19 21.76 0.93
CA ASN A 55 21.90 21.66 2.35
C ASN A 55 20.68 22.52 2.69
N VAL A 56 19.49 21.96 2.50
CA VAL A 56 18.20 22.61 2.76
C VAL A 56 17.31 21.64 3.54
N SER A 57 16.56 22.16 4.52
CA SER A 57 15.57 21.35 5.23
C SER A 57 14.41 21.04 4.28
N SER A 58 13.85 19.83 4.37
CA SER A 58 12.64 19.50 3.61
C SER A 58 11.46 20.43 3.98
N MET A 59 11.45 20.96 5.20
CA MET A 59 10.44 21.93 5.65
C MET A 59 10.48 23.24 4.86
N ASP A 60 11.66 23.66 4.40
CA ASP A 60 11.85 24.93 3.67
C ASP A 60 11.50 24.80 2.17
N LEU A 61 11.25 23.58 1.69
CA LEU A 61 10.89 23.32 0.29
C LEU A 61 9.38 23.41 0.04
N TRP A 62 8.57 23.30 1.09
CA TRP A 62 7.11 23.39 0.97
C TRP A 62 6.66 24.81 0.63
N ILE A 63 5.64 24.93 -0.23
CA ILE A 63 5.12 26.23 -0.68
C ILE A 63 3.69 26.42 -0.16
N ASP A 64 3.48 27.43 0.68
CA ASP A 64 2.16 27.77 1.28
C ASP A 64 1.39 28.86 0.52
N GLU A 65 2.05 29.54 -0.42
CA GLU A 65 1.52 30.72 -1.11
C GLU A 65 1.21 30.46 -2.60
N ALA A 66 1.14 29.20 -3.02
CA ALA A 66 0.78 28.86 -4.39
C ALA A 66 -0.74 28.99 -4.62
N GLU A 67 -1.12 29.39 -5.83
CA GLU A 67 -2.50 29.28 -6.28
C GLU A 67 -2.72 27.88 -6.86
N VAL A 68 -3.64 27.10 -6.28
CA VAL A 68 -3.84 25.68 -6.66
C VAL A 68 -5.27 25.42 -7.10
N TYR A 69 -5.41 24.74 -8.25
CA TYR A 69 -6.68 24.51 -8.93
C TYR A 69 -6.82 23.06 -9.38
N ILE A 70 -8.04 22.52 -9.28
CA ILE A 70 -8.46 21.32 -10.01
C ILE A 70 -9.48 21.74 -11.08
N VAL A 71 -9.19 21.42 -12.33
CA VAL A 71 -9.96 21.83 -13.50
C VAL A 71 -10.44 20.59 -14.24
N GLY A 72 -11.75 20.44 -14.38
CA GLY A 72 -12.39 19.49 -15.29
C GLY A 72 -13.23 20.23 -16.33
N ASP A 73 -13.91 19.50 -17.21
CA ASP A 73 -14.69 20.09 -18.32
C ASP A 73 -15.73 21.12 -17.88
N THR A 74 -16.38 20.88 -16.74
CA THR A 74 -17.49 21.70 -16.22
C THR A 74 -17.21 22.28 -14.84
N VAL A 75 -16.02 22.06 -14.29
CA VAL A 75 -15.68 22.43 -12.91
C VAL A 75 -14.31 23.07 -12.83
N ARG A 76 -14.20 24.10 -11.99
CA ARG A 76 -12.94 24.63 -11.49
C ARG A 76 -13.07 24.73 -9.97
N ILE A 77 -12.18 24.04 -9.26
CA ILE A 77 -12.16 23.99 -7.80
C ILE A 77 -10.89 24.68 -7.34
N ASP A 78 -11.04 25.71 -6.51
CA ASP A 78 -9.93 26.38 -5.86
C ASP A 78 -9.58 25.62 -4.58
N LEU A 79 -8.29 25.40 -4.35
CA LEU A 79 -7.79 24.75 -3.16
C LEU A 79 -7.10 25.77 -2.26
N ILE A 80 -7.33 25.64 -0.97
CA ILE A 80 -6.77 26.51 0.06
C ILE A 80 -5.66 25.80 0.83
N PRO A 81 -4.61 26.52 1.27
CA PRO A 81 -3.58 25.96 2.13
C PRO A 81 -4.16 25.37 3.42
N VAL A 82 -3.63 24.22 3.84
CA VAL A 82 -4.04 23.54 5.07
C VAL A 82 -3.25 24.10 6.25
N ILE A 83 -3.96 24.59 7.27
CA ILE A 83 -3.36 25.16 8.47
C ILE A 83 -2.46 24.12 9.16
N ASN A 84 -1.24 24.53 9.54
CA ASN A 84 -0.21 23.69 10.17
C ASN A 84 0.23 22.48 9.33
N SER A 85 0.07 22.52 8.01
CA SER A 85 0.54 21.48 7.11
C SER A 85 1.14 22.12 5.84
N PRO A 86 2.41 22.56 5.92
CA PRO A 86 3.03 23.29 4.83
C PRO A 86 3.00 22.54 3.49
N GLY A 87 2.79 23.29 2.40
CA GLY A 87 2.76 22.75 1.05
C GLY A 87 1.50 21.96 0.71
N ARG A 88 0.54 21.82 1.64
CA ARG A 88 -0.68 21.04 1.43
C ARG A 88 -1.87 21.94 1.13
N TYR A 89 -2.64 21.55 0.11
CA TYR A 89 -3.79 22.26 -0.39
C TYR A 89 -5.01 21.35 -0.39
N PHE A 90 -6.15 21.87 0.04
CA PHE A 90 -7.40 21.11 0.15
C PHE A 90 -8.62 21.97 -0.17
N THR A 91 -9.78 21.34 -0.33
CA THR A 91 -11.05 22.04 -0.58
C THR A 91 -12.18 21.41 0.22
N ASN A 92 -13.08 22.23 0.76
CA ASN A 92 -14.30 21.75 1.40
C ASN A 92 -15.46 21.54 0.39
N SER A 93 -15.15 21.62 -0.92
CA SER A 93 -16.12 21.35 -1.97
C SER A 93 -16.61 19.90 -1.90
N ASN A 94 -17.93 19.71 -1.95
CA ASN A 94 -18.55 18.39 -2.04
C ASN A 94 -18.63 17.88 -3.50
N TYR A 95 -17.84 18.46 -4.41
CA TYR A 95 -17.80 18.01 -5.80
C TYR A 95 -17.28 16.57 -5.87
N ILE A 96 -18.07 15.67 -6.44
CA ILE A 96 -17.73 14.26 -6.58
C ILE A 96 -17.06 14.03 -7.93
N PHE A 97 -15.81 13.59 -7.92
CA PHE A 97 -15.08 13.25 -9.14
C PHE A 97 -15.67 12.00 -9.79
N GLN A 98 -15.87 12.04 -11.11
CA GLN A 98 -16.54 10.96 -11.85
C GLN A 98 -15.51 10.05 -12.53
N GLY A 99 -15.76 8.74 -12.52
CA GLY A 99 -15.00 7.78 -13.30
C GLY A 99 -15.12 8.05 -14.80
N GLY A 100 -14.04 7.83 -15.55
CA GLY A 100 -13.94 8.06 -16.98
C GLY A 100 -13.69 9.52 -17.38
N MET A 101 -13.71 10.46 -16.44
CA MET A 101 -13.49 11.88 -16.71
C MET A 101 -12.02 12.26 -16.54
N THR A 102 -11.59 13.26 -17.32
CA THR A 102 -10.24 13.83 -17.25
C THR A 102 -10.23 15.10 -16.40
N TYR A 103 -9.22 15.23 -15.55
CA TYR A 103 -9.00 16.40 -14.72
C TYR A 103 -7.54 16.85 -14.82
N LYS A 104 -7.35 18.17 -14.78
CA LYS A 104 -6.05 18.82 -14.65
C LYS A 104 -5.89 19.37 -13.24
N VAL A 105 -4.76 19.10 -12.60
CA VAL A 105 -4.33 19.79 -11.38
C VAL A 105 -3.24 20.77 -11.75
N GLU A 106 -3.36 22.01 -11.29
CA GLU A 106 -2.47 23.12 -11.66
C GLU A 106 -2.08 23.90 -10.39
N ALA A 107 -0.80 24.26 -10.30
CA ALA A 107 -0.29 25.13 -9.26
C ALA A 107 0.55 26.26 -9.87
N ILE A 108 0.38 27.47 -9.35
CA ILE A 108 1.07 28.68 -9.79
C ILE A 108 1.82 29.27 -8.60
N PHE A 109 3.12 29.50 -8.75
CA PHE A 109 3.94 30.11 -7.72
C PHE A 109 5.06 30.94 -8.35
N ASP A 110 5.29 32.18 -7.88
CA ASP A 110 6.31 33.10 -8.40
C ASP A 110 6.31 33.31 -9.93
N GLY A 111 5.15 33.13 -10.58
CA GLY A 111 5.00 33.25 -12.04
C GLY A 111 5.25 31.95 -12.82
N ASP A 112 5.73 30.90 -12.16
CA ASP A 112 5.86 29.56 -12.72
C ASP A 112 4.54 28.81 -12.61
N THR A 113 4.21 28.03 -13.64
CA THR A 113 3.00 27.19 -13.68
C THR A 113 3.40 25.74 -13.88
N VAL A 114 2.99 24.89 -12.95
CA VAL A 114 3.14 23.44 -13.00
C VAL A 114 1.77 22.79 -13.09
N SER A 115 1.62 21.75 -13.91
CA SER A 115 0.34 21.05 -14.01
C SER A 115 0.49 19.60 -14.41
N GLY A 116 -0.45 18.76 -14.00
CA GLY A 116 -0.57 17.38 -14.45
C GLY A 116 -2.00 17.03 -14.81
N VAL A 117 -2.17 16.08 -15.72
CA VAL A 117 -3.48 15.64 -16.23
C VAL A 117 -3.65 14.16 -15.96
N THR A 118 -4.82 13.78 -15.44
CA THR A 118 -5.18 12.40 -15.16
C THR A 118 -6.60 12.11 -15.67
N THR A 119 -6.81 10.88 -16.14
CA THR A 119 -8.15 10.36 -16.47
C THR A 119 -8.51 9.31 -15.44
N ILE A 120 -9.60 9.56 -14.71
CA ILE A 120 -10.03 8.66 -13.64
C ILE A 120 -10.49 7.33 -14.23
N PRO A 121 -9.99 6.18 -13.75
CA PRO A 121 -10.54 4.88 -14.09
C PRO A 121 -12.07 4.86 -13.97
N GLU A 122 -12.77 4.25 -14.94
CA GLU A 122 -14.23 4.29 -14.98
C GLU A 122 -14.85 3.62 -13.74
N LYS A 123 -14.37 2.43 -13.40
CA LYS A 123 -14.85 1.63 -12.26
C LYS A 123 -13.88 0.53 -11.87
N MET A 124 -13.87 0.14 -10.61
CA MET A 124 -13.21 -1.09 -10.15
C MET A 124 -14.25 -2.19 -9.96
N GLU A 125 -14.16 -3.27 -10.74
CA GLU A 125 -15.05 -4.42 -10.60
C GLU A 125 -14.32 -5.59 -9.97
N ILE A 126 -14.89 -6.12 -8.90
CA ILE A 126 -14.41 -7.33 -8.23
C ILE A 126 -15.52 -8.36 -8.13
N SER A 127 -15.14 -9.64 -8.13
CA SER A 127 -16.00 -10.77 -7.84
C SER A 127 -15.27 -11.79 -6.97
N SER A 128 -15.97 -12.43 -6.03
CA SER A 128 -15.39 -13.53 -5.28
C SER A 128 -15.44 -14.79 -6.13
N GLU A 129 -14.33 -15.52 -6.16
CA GLU A 129 -14.26 -16.81 -6.82
C GLU A 129 -15.12 -17.86 -6.11
N PRO A 130 -15.68 -18.84 -6.84
CA PRO A 130 -16.34 -20.00 -6.23
C PRO A 130 -15.40 -20.76 -5.29
N GLN A 131 -15.98 -21.50 -4.34
CA GLN A 131 -15.20 -22.36 -3.46
C GLN A 131 -14.32 -23.32 -4.26
N THR A 132 -13.06 -23.44 -3.88
CA THR A 132 -12.08 -24.35 -4.49
C THR A 132 -11.38 -25.17 -3.42
N ILE A 133 -10.67 -26.23 -3.82
CA ILE A 133 -9.86 -27.05 -2.92
C ILE A 133 -8.39 -26.69 -3.13
N TYR A 134 -7.66 -26.52 -2.02
CA TYR A 134 -6.21 -26.39 -1.99
C TYR A 134 -5.61 -27.64 -1.37
N SER A 135 -4.80 -28.36 -2.15
CA SER A 135 -4.13 -29.59 -1.70
C SER A 135 -2.71 -29.29 -1.24
N CYS A 136 -2.36 -29.71 -0.01
CA CYS A 136 -1.01 -29.60 0.52
C CYS A 136 -0.70 -30.76 1.47
N LYS A 137 0.46 -31.41 1.26
CA LYS A 137 1.00 -32.50 2.09
C LYS A 137 -0.08 -33.54 2.46
N ASP A 138 -0.70 -34.10 1.43
CA ASP A 138 -1.75 -35.13 1.50
C ASP A 138 -3.07 -34.72 2.19
N ASN A 139 -3.23 -33.42 2.50
CA ASN A 139 -4.46 -32.85 3.02
C ASN A 139 -5.10 -31.90 2.00
N ASP A 140 -6.42 -31.87 2.00
CA ASP A 140 -7.22 -30.96 1.19
C ASP A 140 -7.90 -29.94 2.11
N TYR A 141 -7.78 -28.67 1.74
CA TYR A 141 -8.35 -27.54 2.47
C TYR A 141 -9.34 -26.80 1.58
N ASP A 142 -10.53 -26.50 2.11
CA ASP A 142 -11.52 -25.69 1.41
C ASP A 142 -11.08 -24.22 1.40
N VAL A 143 -10.95 -23.65 0.21
CA VAL A 143 -10.78 -22.20 -0.01
C VAL A 143 -12.18 -21.62 -0.26
N PRO A 144 -12.77 -20.91 0.72
CA PRO A 144 -14.16 -20.46 0.63
C PRO A 144 -14.36 -19.35 -0.41
N GLN A 145 -15.59 -19.29 -0.93
CA GLN A 145 -16.13 -18.07 -1.54
C GLN A 145 -16.58 -17.12 -0.43
N ILE A 146 -16.27 -15.83 -0.56
CA ILE A 146 -16.62 -14.81 0.45
C ILE A 146 -17.64 -13.79 -0.08
N ASN A 147 -18.37 -13.19 0.85
CA ASN A 147 -19.26 -12.07 0.63
C ASN A 147 -18.46 -10.77 0.52
N ILE A 148 -18.36 -10.26 -0.70
CA ILE A 148 -17.72 -8.97 -1.01
C ILE A 148 -18.71 -7.80 -1.12
N ASN A 149 -20.00 -8.04 -0.86
CA ASN A 149 -21.05 -7.02 -0.91
C ASN A 149 -21.56 -6.72 0.51
N ASN A 150 -20.64 -6.33 1.39
CA ASN A 150 -20.93 -6.08 2.81
C ASN A 150 -20.47 -4.70 3.30
N TYR A 151 -19.97 -3.85 2.41
CA TYR A 151 -19.48 -2.52 2.74
C TYR A 151 -19.91 -1.49 1.70
N ASP A 152 -20.43 -0.35 2.16
CA ASP A 152 -20.68 0.83 1.34
C ASP A 152 -20.31 2.10 2.14
N PRO A 153 -19.27 2.85 1.72
CA PRO A 153 -18.81 4.04 2.42
C PRO A 153 -19.83 5.19 2.43
N TRP A 154 -20.84 5.14 1.57
CA TRP A 154 -21.91 6.14 1.49
C TRP A 154 -23.15 5.79 2.33
N SER A 155 -23.17 4.60 2.94
CA SER A 155 -24.27 4.13 3.78
C SER A 155 -23.99 4.34 5.27
N PHE A 156 -25.04 4.48 6.08
CA PHE A 156 -24.95 4.52 7.53
C PHE A 156 -25.92 3.51 8.16
N PRO A 157 -25.44 2.43 8.83
CA PRO A 157 -24.03 2.09 9.02
C PRO A 157 -23.33 1.65 7.71
N PRO A 158 -22.00 1.81 7.58
CA PRO A 158 -21.28 1.45 6.35
C PRO A 158 -21.20 -0.05 6.10
N ILE A 159 -21.43 -0.87 7.13
CA ILE A 159 -21.55 -2.33 7.02
C ILE A 159 -22.96 -2.64 6.53
N THR A 160 -23.07 -3.13 5.29
CA THR A 160 -24.35 -3.35 4.60
C THR A 160 -24.77 -4.81 4.53
N GLY A 161 -23.88 -5.74 4.90
CA GLY A 161 -24.12 -7.18 4.79
C GLY A 161 -23.28 -8.00 5.79
N PRO A 162 -23.45 -9.33 5.80
CA PRO A 162 -22.69 -10.21 6.67
C PRO A 162 -21.19 -10.19 6.31
N ILE A 163 -20.34 -10.24 7.33
CA ILE A 163 -18.88 -10.26 7.21
C ILE A 163 -18.42 -11.69 7.47
N ASP A 164 -17.70 -12.27 6.50
CA ASP A 164 -17.17 -13.61 6.66
C ASP A 164 -15.96 -13.63 7.58
N THR A 165 -15.87 -14.69 8.38
CA THR A 165 -14.76 -14.95 9.29
C THR A 165 -13.86 -16.02 8.69
N LEU A 166 -12.57 -15.71 8.59
CA LEU A 166 -11.55 -16.58 8.01
C LEU A 166 -10.51 -16.87 9.09
N THR A 167 -10.23 -18.15 9.34
CA THR A 167 -9.20 -18.54 10.28
C THR A 167 -7.84 -18.51 9.59
N LEU A 168 -6.91 -17.71 10.10
CA LEU A 168 -5.52 -17.74 9.66
C LEU A 168 -4.79 -18.86 10.41
N LEU A 169 -4.45 -19.91 9.66
CA LEU A 169 -3.59 -20.99 10.11
C LEU A 169 -2.13 -20.60 9.87
N GLN A 170 -1.22 -21.11 10.70
CA GLN A 170 0.22 -20.90 10.59
C GLN A 170 0.93 -22.23 10.34
N GLY A 171 2.11 -22.16 9.73
CA GLY A 171 2.94 -23.32 9.45
C GLY A 171 3.02 -23.65 7.96
N GLU A 172 3.47 -24.87 7.67
CA GLU A 172 4.10 -25.18 6.38
C GLU A 172 3.19 -24.93 5.16
N CYS A 173 1.93 -25.35 5.21
CA CYS A 173 1.00 -25.13 4.10
C CYS A 173 0.42 -23.70 4.05
N PHE A 174 0.58 -22.90 5.10
CA PHE A 174 -0.24 -21.70 5.33
C PHE A 174 0.57 -20.39 5.34
N THR A 175 1.82 -20.42 5.78
CA THR A 175 2.64 -19.21 5.98
C THR A 175 4.08 -19.33 5.47
N GLU A 176 4.36 -20.22 4.52
CA GLU A 176 5.72 -20.43 3.97
C GLU A 176 6.08 -19.52 2.80
N SER A 177 5.12 -19.17 1.93
CA SER A 177 5.41 -18.45 0.69
C SER A 177 4.18 -17.79 0.07
N PHE A 178 4.37 -17.15 -1.08
CA PHE A 178 3.28 -16.68 -1.95
C PHE A 178 2.34 -17.79 -2.44
N ALA A 179 2.81 -19.05 -2.46
CA ALA A 179 2.03 -20.22 -2.91
C ALA A 179 1.31 -20.94 -1.75
N SER A 180 1.37 -20.40 -0.54
CA SER A 180 0.66 -20.93 0.62
C SER A 180 -0.87 -20.87 0.41
N TYR A 181 -1.58 -21.63 1.23
CA TYR A 181 -3.02 -21.69 1.27
C TYR A 181 -3.66 -20.29 1.17
N PRO A 182 -4.50 -20.04 0.15
CA PRO A 182 -5.25 -18.80 0.06
C PRO A 182 -6.44 -18.84 1.01
N LEU A 183 -6.62 -17.79 1.81
CA LEU A 183 -7.80 -17.65 2.66
C LEU A 183 -9.06 -17.47 1.80
N PHE A 184 -8.94 -16.84 0.63
CA PHE A 184 -9.98 -16.69 -0.39
C PHE A 184 -9.34 -16.21 -1.71
N LYS A 185 -10.13 -16.11 -2.78
CA LYS A 185 -9.68 -15.64 -4.10
C LYS A 185 -10.63 -14.57 -4.64
N ILE A 186 -10.06 -13.50 -5.20
CA ILE A 186 -10.81 -12.40 -5.80
C ILE A 186 -10.43 -12.25 -7.27
N ASN A 187 -11.44 -12.21 -8.12
CA ASN A 187 -11.33 -11.79 -9.51
C ASN A 187 -11.53 -10.30 -9.65
N PHE A 188 -10.89 -9.71 -10.65
CA PHE A 188 -11.12 -8.34 -11.09
C PHE A 188 -11.03 -8.18 -12.61
N ASN A 189 -11.51 -7.04 -13.10
CA ASN A 189 -11.45 -6.66 -14.51
C ASN A 189 -10.03 -6.25 -14.96
N GLU A 190 -9.10 -7.21 -14.96
CA GLU A 190 -7.66 -7.00 -15.27
C GLU A 190 -7.41 -6.39 -16.65
N GLU A 191 -8.21 -6.75 -17.66
CA GLU A 191 -8.03 -6.29 -19.04
C GLU A 191 -8.18 -4.76 -19.19
N ASN A 192 -8.80 -4.10 -18.22
CA ASN A 192 -9.05 -2.66 -18.26
C ASN A 192 -7.90 -1.81 -17.71
N TYR A 193 -6.98 -2.40 -16.95
CA TYR A 193 -6.00 -1.64 -16.15
C TYR A 193 -4.62 -2.31 -16.15
N GLN A 194 -3.56 -1.50 -16.22
CA GLN A 194 -2.18 -2.03 -16.25
C GLN A 194 -1.69 -2.49 -14.87
N THR A 195 -2.17 -1.86 -13.80
CA THR A 195 -1.86 -2.27 -12.43
C THR A 195 -3.05 -2.03 -11.52
N ILE A 196 -3.26 -2.95 -10.58
CA ILE A 196 -4.24 -2.84 -9.51
C ILE A 196 -3.47 -2.80 -8.20
N ARG A 197 -3.84 -1.84 -7.34
CA ARG A 197 -3.35 -1.79 -5.96
C ARG A 197 -4.39 -2.39 -5.02
N ILE A 198 -4.00 -3.39 -4.25
CA ILE A 198 -4.79 -3.95 -3.17
C ILE A 198 -4.27 -3.37 -1.86
N MET A 199 -5.15 -2.81 -1.04
CA MET A 199 -4.82 -2.31 0.29
C MET A 199 -5.59 -3.08 1.34
N THR A 200 -4.90 -3.50 2.40
CA THR A 200 -5.52 -4.06 3.59
C THR A 200 -5.39 -3.07 4.74
N LEU A 201 -6.53 -2.57 5.22
CA LEU A 201 -6.60 -1.72 6.41
C LEU A 201 -7.19 -2.51 7.59
N ALA A 202 -6.36 -2.83 8.58
CA ALA A 202 -6.81 -3.43 9.82
C ALA A 202 -7.47 -2.36 10.72
N LEU A 203 -8.77 -2.50 10.96
CA LEU A 203 -9.54 -1.49 11.73
C LEU A 203 -9.30 -1.59 13.23
N GLU A 204 -8.73 -2.72 13.68
CA GLU A 204 -8.49 -3.03 15.09
C GLU A 204 -6.98 -3.16 15.40
N ALA A 205 -6.10 -2.64 14.54
CA ALA A 205 -4.65 -2.74 14.68
C ALA A 205 -4.13 -2.15 15.99
N ASP A 206 -4.70 -1.03 16.44
CA ASP A 206 -4.29 -0.31 17.64
C ASP A 206 -4.90 -0.91 18.94
N SER A 207 -5.50 -2.11 18.87
CA SER A 207 -6.06 -2.77 20.04
C SER A 207 -4.96 -3.16 21.01
N VAL A 208 -5.10 -2.73 22.27
CA VAL A 208 -4.12 -2.94 23.33
C VAL A 208 -4.70 -3.87 24.39
N ASP A 209 -3.95 -4.92 24.73
CA ASP A 209 -4.23 -5.81 25.86
C ASP A 209 -2.90 -6.38 26.37
N LEU A 210 -2.94 -7.22 27.40
CA LEU A 210 -1.76 -7.87 27.95
C LEU A 210 -1.18 -8.90 26.99
N GLU A 211 0.15 -9.03 27.00
CA GLU A 211 0.87 -10.03 26.23
C GLU A 211 0.31 -11.46 26.45
N PRO A 212 0.26 -12.28 25.38
CA PRO A 212 -0.29 -13.62 25.47
C PRO A 212 0.60 -14.50 26.34
N TYR A 213 -0.04 -15.46 27.01
CA TYR A 213 0.64 -16.45 27.85
C TYR A 213 0.14 -17.85 27.57
N THR A 214 0.99 -18.83 27.84
CA THR A 214 0.64 -20.25 27.78
C THR A 214 0.09 -20.67 29.13
N ASP A 215 -1.24 -20.74 29.20
CA ASP A 215 -1.96 -21.29 30.35
C ASP A 215 -1.64 -22.79 30.47
N THR A 216 -0.72 -23.13 31.36
CA THR A 216 -0.20 -24.49 31.50
C THR A 216 -1.11 -25.34 32.39
N ASN A 217 -1.91 -24.70 33.24
CA ASN A 217 -2.77 -25.36 34.20
C ASN A 217 -4.28 -25.34 33.79
N ASN A 218 -4.60 -24.65 32.67
CA ASN A 218 -5.93 -24.44 32.11
C ASN A 218 -6.92 -23.78 33.08
N ASP A 219 -6.46 -22.90 33.98
CA ASP A 219 -7.33 -22.17 34.92
C ASP A 219 -7.83 -20.82 34.38
N GLY A 220 -7.34 -20.40 33.21
CA GLY A 220 -7.70 -19.15 32.54
C GLY A 220 -7.09 -17.91 33.19
N ILE A 221 -6.09 -18.06 34.06
CA ILE A 221 -5.46 -16.97 34.82
C ILE A 221 -3.94 -17.08 34.70
N TRP A 222 -3.29 -15.94 34.40
CA TRP A 222 -1.83 -15.87 34.41
C TRP A 222 -1.24 -16.23 35.77
N ASN A 223 -0.28 -17.15 35.80
CA ASN A 223 0.56 -17.42 36.97
C ASN A 223 2.03 -17.07 36.69
N GLU A 224 2.77 -16.58 37.70
CA GLU A 224 4.18 -16.16 37.54
C GLU A 224 5.14 -17.26 37.03
N ASN A 225 4.74 -18.53 37.14
CA ASN A 225 5.51 -19.69 36.68
C ASN A 225 5.19 -20.10 35.23
N GLU A 226 4.26 -19.43 34.57
CA GLU A 226 3.89 -19.70 33.19
C GLU A 226 4.79 -18.94 32.21
N TYR A 227 4.81 -19.39 30.97
CA TYR A 227 5.53 -18.71 29.92
C TYR A 227 4.61 -17.67 29.26
N PHE A 228 5.14 -16.48 29.00
CA PHE A 228 4.48 -15.46 28.19
C PHE A 228 5.40 -15.04 27.05
N ASP A 229 4.80 -14.61 25.95
CA ASP A 229 5.56 -14.05 24.85
C ASP A 229 5.86 -12.57 25.13
N ASP A 230 7.10 -12.29 25.50
CA ASP A 230 7.62 -10.94 25.74
C ASP A 230 7.84 -10.21 24.39
N TRP A 231 6.74 -9.71 23.82
CA TRP A 231 6.72 -9.08 22.51
C TRP A 231 7.51 -7.78 22.51
N ASN A 232 7.45 -7.01 23.59
CA ASN A 232 8.19 -5.76 23.72
C ASN A 232 9.58 -5.92 24.37
N GLN A 233 9.99 -7.13 24.71
CA GLN A 233 11.33 -7.49 25.19
C GLN A 233 11.76 -6.72 26.45
N ASN A 234 10.83 -6.44 27.36
CA ASN A 234 11.11 -5.72 28.60
C ASN A 234 11.21 -6.65 29.84
N GLY A 235 10.94 -7.94 29.66
CA GLY A 235 10.99 -8.97 30.70
C GLY A 235 9.79 -8.99 31.65
N LEU A 236 8.73 -8.22 31.37
CA LEU A 236 7.51 -8.12 32.15
C LEU A 236 6.30 -8.35 31.25
N ARG A 237 5.36 -9.18 31.70
CA ARG A 237 4.07 -9.32 31.02
C ARG A 237 3.25 -8.05 31.19
N ASP A 238 3.27 -7.17 30.21
CA ASP A 238 2.52 -5.92 30.19
C ASP A 238 1.73 -5.73 28.88
N SER A 239 1.39 -4.49 28.54
CA SER A 239 0.51 -4.20 27.41
C SER A 239 1.22 -4.27 26.06
N CYS A 240 0.54 -4.72 25.01
CA CYS A 240 1.06 -4.71 23.65
C CYS A 240 -0.09 -4.61 22.62
N PHE A 241 0.25 -4.45 21.33
CA PHE A 241 -0.74 -4.51 20.25
C PHE A 241 -1.17 -5.94 19.97
N ILE A 242 -2.27 -6.40 20.57
CA ILE A 242 -2.62 -7.83 20.60
C ILE A 242 -3.10 -8.42 19.28
N ASN A 243 -3.52 -7.57 18.34
CA ASN A 243 -3.99 -8.00 17.05
C ASN A 243 -2.86 -8.16 16.04
N LEU A 244 -1.62 -7.74 16.36
CA LEU A 244 -0.50 -7.99 15.47
C LEU A 244 -0.33 -9.51 15.25
N ILE A 245 -0.20 -9.93 14.00
CA ILE A 245 0.20 -11.29 13.66
C ILE A 245 1.70 -11.37 13.90
N TYR A 246 2.07 -11.72 15.14
CA TYR A 246 3.46 -11.87 15.56
C TYR A 246 3.80 -13.35 15.66
N ASP A 247 4.53 -13.88 14.67
CA ASP A 247 4.98 -15.28 14.65
C ASP A 247 6.48 -15.34 14.93
N THR A 248 6.84 -15.83 16.13
CA THR A 248 8.23 -16.07 16.53
C THR A 248 8.72 -17.46 16.14
N THR A 249 7.82 -18.39 15.82
CA THR A 249 8.15 -19.77 15.44
C THR A 249 8.73 -19.83 14.03
N TYR A 250 8.14 -19.08 13.10
CA TYR A 250 8.59 -18.97 11.70
C TYR A 250 9.25 -17.62 11.39
N LYS A 251 10.01 -17.09 12.36
CA LYS A 251 10.61 -15.75 12.28
C LYS A 251 11.36 -15.52 10.96
N ASP A 252 12.22 -16.45 10.55
CA ASP A 252 13.03 -16.30 9.33
C ASP A 252 12.15 -16.19 8.06
N VAL A 253 11.02 -16.90 8.02
CA VAL A 253 10.08 -16.86 6.90
C VAL A 253 9.31 -15.54 6.88
N TYR A 254 8.82 -15.08 8.03
CA TYR A 254 8.15 -13.80 8.12
C TYR A 254 9.08 -12.64 7.80
N GLU A 255 10.33 -12.67 8.27
CA GLU A 255 11.34 -11.66 7.95
C GLU A 255 11.72 -11.67 6.47
N LEU A 256 11.75 -12.84 5.82
CA LEU A 256 12.00 -12.94 4.39
C LEU A 256 10.92 -12.24 3.55
N TRP A 257 9.65 -12.42 3.91
CA TRP A 257 8.52 -11.95 3.11
C TRP A 257 7.96 -10.59 3.50
N LYS A 258 8.04 -10.23 4.78
CA LYS A 258 7.45 -9.01 5.34
C LYS A 258 8.48 -8.10 5.99
N GLU A 259 9.77 -8.42 5.92
CA GLU A 259 10.85 -7.71 6.62
C GLU A 259 10.74 -7.81 8.15
N THR A 260 11.69 -7.21 8.86
CA THR A 260 11.67 -7.15 10.32
C THR A 260 10.57 -6.22 10.83
N TYR A 261 10.00 -6.55 11.99
CA TYR A 261 8.98 -5.68 12.60
C TYR A 261 9.62 -4.36 13.04
N PRO A 262 9.13 -3.20 12.57
CA PRO A 262 9.46 -1.93 13.21
C PRO A 262 8.96 -1.94 14.66
N ARG A 263 9.63 -1.14 15.49
CA ARG A 263 9.34 -1.03 16.93
C ARG A 263 9.26 0.45 17.31
N GLY A 264 8.61 0.70 18.45
CA GLY A 264 8.48 2.04 19.02
C GLY A 264 9.81 2.79 19.12
N SER A 265 9.73 4.12 19.18
CA SER A 265 10.93 4.96 19.23
C SER A 265 11.54 4.98 20.64
N GLY A 266 12.82 5.33 20.74
CA GLY A 266 13.48 5.53 22.02
C GLY A 266 12.92 6.70 22.85
N GLU A 267 12.06 7.53 22.27
CA GLU A 267 11.37 8.66 22.93
C GLU A 267 10.07 8.21 23.61
N GLU A 268 9.52 7.05 23.22
CA GLU A 268 8.34 6.48 23.86
C GLU A 268 8.69 5.82 25.20
N SER A 269 7.71 5.75 26.11
CA SER A 269 7.87 5.21 27.46
C SER A 269 6.89 4.07 27.74
N GLY A 270 7.22 3.26 28.76
CA GLY A 270 6.45 2.07 29.10
C GLY A 270 6.49 1.02 27.99
N TRP A 271 5.37 0.33 27.80
CA TRP A 271 5.24 -0.77 26.85
C TRP A 271 5.49 -0.37 25.39
N LYS A 272 5.18 0.87 25.00
CA LYS A 272 5.29 1.33 23.60
C LYS A 272 6.72 1.30 23.06
N ARG A 273 7.70 1.62 23.91
CA ARG A 273 9.10 1.86 23.54
C ARG A 273 9.71 0.80 22.64
N ASN A 274 9.34 -0.46 22.82
CA ASN A 274 9.88 -1.56 22.03
C ASN A 274 8.77 -2.51 21.54
N THR A 275 7.51 -2.08 21.57
CA THR A 275 6.40 -2.87 21.04
C THR A 275 6.50 -2.98 19.52
N PRO A 276 6.40 -4.19 18.95
CA PRO A 276 6.42 -4.38 17.50
C PRO A 276 5.11 -3.89 16.87
N PHE A 277 5.20 -3.41 15.63
CA PHE A 277 4.03 -3.05 14.82
C PHE A 277 4.29 -3.32 13.33
N ARG A 278 3.26 -3.14 12.51
CA ARG A 278 3.34 -3.12 11.03
C ARG A 278 2.64 -1.89 10.50
N TYR A 279 3.11 -1.36 9.37
CA TYR A 279 2.42 -0.25 8.72
C TYR A 279 1.01 -0.68 8.30
N ASN A 280 0.03 0.20 8.55
CA ASN A 280 -1.37 -0.06 8.29
C ASN A 280 -1.99 1.21 7.70
N PRO A 281 -2.55 1.19 6.48
CA PRO A 281 -2.74 0.03 5.61
C PRO A 281 -1.45 -0.44 4.93
N TRP A 282 -1.42 -1.70 4.51
CA TRP A 282 -0.34 -2.26 3.70
C TRP A 282 -0.79 -2.46 2.23
N PRO A 283 -0.05 -1.90 1.24
CA PRO A 283 -0.38 -2.04 -0.17
C PRO A 283 0.34 -3.20 -0.87
N TRP A 284 -0.33 -3.81 -1.85
CA TRP A 284 0.22 -4.77 -2.80
C TRP A 284 -0.15 -4.35 -4.22
N ASN A 285 0.80 -4.35 -5.15
CA ASN A 285 0.49 -4.16 -6.57
C ASN A 285 0.36 -5.53 -7.23
N VAL A 286 -0.69 -5.72 -8.02
CA VAL A 286 -0.99 -6.96 -8.74
C VAL A 286 -1.40 -6.64 -10.17
N GLU A 287 -1.09 -7.55 -11.09
CA GLU A 287 -1.35 -7.40 -12.52
C GLU A 287 -2.26 -8.50 -13.06
N THR A 288 -2.45 -9.59 -12.31
CA THR A 288 -3.18 -10.78 -12.77
C THR A 288 -4.32 -11.18 -11.84
N SER A 289 -5.40 -11.66 -12.43
CA SER A 289 -6.62 -12.14 -11.81
C SER A 289 -6.80 -13.65 -12.09
N PRO A 290 -7.35 -14.45 -11.16
CA PRO A 290 -7.68 -14.11 -9.77
C PRO A 290 -6.45 -13.93 -8.89
N VAL A 291 -6.56 -13.06 -7.89
CA VAL A 291 -5.55 -12.98 -6.82
C VAL A 291 -5.90 -13.95 -5.71
N SER A 292 -4.91 -14.75 -5.33
CA SER A 292 -4.94 -15.62 -4.16
C SER A 292 -4.60 -14.81 -2.92
N MET A 293 -5.60 -14.58 -2.06
CA MET A 293 -5.46 -13.76 -0.86
C MET A 293 -4.89 -14.62 0.26
N THR A 294 -3.56 -14.64 0.38
CA THR A 294 -2.83 -15.43 1.38
C THR A 294 -2.51 -14.59 2.64
N TRP A 295 -1.80 -15.20 3.60
CA TRP A 295 -1.30 -14.56 4.81
C TRP A 295 -0.46 -13.29 4.56
N LEU A 296 0.13 -13.13 3.37
CA LEU A 296 0.93 -11.97 2.99
C LEU A 296 0.14 -10.67 2.96
N PHE A 297 -1.18 -10.74 2.76
CA PHE A 297 -2.06 -9.58 2.73
C PHE A 297 -2.53 -9.11 4.10
N PHE A 298 -2.21 -9.84 5.17
CA PHE A 298 -2.73 -9.58 6.51
C PHE A 298 -1.62 -9.49 7.54
N ASP A 299 -1.47 -8.33 8.17
CA ASP A 299 -0.52 -8.10 9.27
C ASP A 299 -1.16 -8.13 10.65
N TYR A 300 -2.50 -8.09 10.69
CA TYR A 300 -3.28 -8.05 11.91
C TYR A 300 -4.46 -9.03 11.85
N TYR A 301 -4.79 -9.60 13.00
CA TYR A 301 -6.09 -10.23 13.27
C TYR A 301 -7.19 -9.16 13.42
N GLY A 302 -8.44 -9.61 13.42
CA GLY A 302 -9.61 -8.75 13.56
C GLY A 302 -10.18 -8.31 12.21
N LEU A 303 -10.95 -7.23 12.24
CA LEU A 303 -11.69 -6.70 11.11
C LEU A 303 -10.78 -5.97 10.10
N GLN A 304 -10.82 -6.40 8.83
CA GLN A 304 -10.00 -5.89 7.75
C GLN A 304 -10.88 -5.24 6.67
N LEU A 305 -10.60 -3.98 6.34
CA LEU A 305 -11.13 -3.31 5.16
C LEU A 305 -10.19 -3.54 3.98
N MET A 306 -10.60 -4.43 3.09
CA MET A 306 -9.92 -4.73 1.84
C MET A 306 -10.35 -3.72 0.78
N THR A 307 -9.42 -3.07 0.10
CA THR A 307 -9.70 -2.13 -0.99
C THR A 307 -8.93 -2.51 -2.23
N PHE A 308 -9.64 -2.80 -3.32
CA PHE A 308 -9.07 -2.97 -4.65
C PHE A 308 -9.16 -1.63 -5.36
N GLN A 309 -8.05 -1.17 -5.91
CA GLN A 309 -7.91 0.15 -6.51
C GLN A 309 -7.32 0.02 -7.91
N ALA A 310 -8.14 0.31 -8.92
CA ALA A 310 -7.67 0.56 -10.27
C ALA A 310 -6.95 1.91 -10.30
N THR A 311 -5.73 1.94 -10.83
CA THR A 311 -4.95 3.16 -10.98
C THR A 311 -4.91 3.62 -12.43
N ASP A 312 -4.73 4.91 -12.64
CA ASP A 312 -4.55 5.47 -13.98
C ASP A 312 -3.17 5.13 -14.60
N ASP A 313 -3.05 5.37 -15.91
CA ASP A 313 -1.80 5.16 -16.64
C ASP A 313 -0.65 6.01 -16.10
N ALA A 314 -0.93 7.21 -15.56
CA ALA A 314 0.10 8.06 -14.97
C ALA A 314 0.77 7.37 -13.77
N THR A 315 0.00 6.70 -12.92
CA THR A 315 0.54 5.90 -11.82
C THR A 315 1.43 4.78 -12.34
N PHE A 316 0.96 3.98 -13.31
CA PHE A 316 1.76 2.89 -13.87
C PHE A 316 3.09 3.41 -14.46
N ASN A 317 3.02 4.43 -15.32
CA ASN A 317 4.18 5.01 -15.98
C ASN A 317 5.21 5.56 -14.98
N TYR A 318 4.74 6.24 -13.93
CA TYR A 318 5.61 6.81 -12.90
C TYR A 318 6.44 5.73 -12.19
N PHE A 319 5.85 4.58 -11.88
CA PHE A 319 6.50 3.50 -11.13
C PHE A 319 7.15 2.41 -11.99
N GLN A 320 6.93 2.39 -13.32
CA GLN A 320 7.49 1.38 -14.22
C GLN A 320 9.03 1.30 -14.20
N GLY A 321 9.72 2.40 -13.88
CA GLY A 321 11.18 2.45 -13.75
C GLY A 321 11.73 1.90 -12.44
N LEU A 322 10.86 1.40 -11.54
CA LEU A 322 11.19 1.05 -10.16
C LEU A 322 12.02 2.15 -9.48
N PRO A 323 11.56 3.42 -9.48
CA PRO A 323 12.34 4.51 -8.90
C PRO A 323 12.66 4.31 -7.41
N GLU A 324 11.85 3.52 -6.70
CA GLU A 324 12.10 3.08 -5.33
C GLU A 324 13.37 2.22 -5.19
N PHE A 325 13.74 1.49 -6.23
CA PHE A 325 14.92 0.61 -6.27
C PHE A 325 16.06 1.16 -7.13
N ASN A 326 15.77 2.13 -8.00
CA ASN A 326 16.76 2.77 -8.87
C ASN A 326 16.67 4.30 -8.81
N GLN A 327 17.35 4.86 -7.81
CA GLN A 327 17.47 6.30 -7.58
C GLN A 327 18.14 7.11 -8.71
N PHE A 328 18.70 6.44 -9.73
CA PHE A 328 19.39 7.09 -10.85
C PHE A 328 18.50 7.33 -12.07
N VAL A 329 17.26 6.83 -12.05
CA VAL A 329 16.29 7.02 -13.13
C VAL A 329 15.18 7.93 -12.65
N LEU A 330 14.98 9.05 -13.36
CA LEU A 330 13.84 9.92 -13.10
C LEU A 330 12.54 9.17 -13.45
N PRO A 331 11.54 9.18 -12.55
CA PRO A 331 10.21 8.66 -12.83
C PRO A 331 9.60 9.30 -14.09
N ASN A 332 8.79 8.54 -14.82
CA ASN A 332 8.03 9.08 -15.94
C ASN A 332 6.82 9.87 -15.42
N SER A 333 7.06 11.16 -15.12
CA SER A 333 6.06 12.08 -14.60
C SER A 333 5.11 12.60 -15.68
N ASN A 334 3.82 12.69 -15.37
CA ASN A 334 2.84 13.40 -16.19
C ASN A 334 2.74 14.91 -15.86
N VAL A 335 3.64 15.42 -15.01
CA VAL A 335 3.69 16.82 -14.63
C VAL A 335 4.50 17.61 -15.64
N VAL A 336 3.88 18.62 -16.24
CA VAL A 336 4.48 19.54 -17.20
C VAL A 336 5.08 20.73 -16.45
N ASN A 337 6.28 21.15 -16.85
CA ASN A 337 7.07 22.23 -16.24
C ASN A 337 7.45 21.99 -14.77
N GLY A 338 7.42 20.74 -14.31
CA GLY A 338 7.77 20.39 -12.93
C GLY A 338 8.05 18.90 -12.76
N TYR A 339 8.06 18.46 -11.51
CA TYR A 339 8.18 17.06 -11.11
C TYR A 339 6.96 16.61 -10.30
N GLY A 340 6.86 15.31 -10.01
CA GLY A 340 5.80 14.72 -9.18
C GLY A 340 4.81 13.89 -9.98
N LEU A 341 3.60 13.70 -9.45
CA LEU A 341 2.59 12.83 -10.05
C LEU A 341 1.19 13.36 -9.76
N VAL A 342 0.42 13.58 -10.83
CA VAL A 342 -1.02 13.76 -10.75
C VAL A 342 -1.67 12.45 -11.16
N SER A 343 -2.13 11.69 -10.18
CA SER A 343 -2.70 10.35 -10.36
C SER A 343 -4.20 10.36 -10.10
N SER A 344 -4.85 9.26 -10.48
CA SER A 344 -6.22 9.01 -10.07
C SER A 344 -6.54 7.53 -9.97
N SER A 345 -7.69 7.22 -9.40
CA SER A 345 -8.09 5.85 -9.16
C SER A 345 -9.60 5.66 -9.04
N ALA A 346 -10.05 4.43 -9.27
CA ALA A 346 -11.37 3.95 -8.84
C ALA A 346 -11.18 2.77 -7.91
N SER A 347 -12.04 2.64 -6.90
CA SER A 347 -11.89 1.58 -5.91
C SER A 347 -13.19 0.86 -5.60
N ARG A 348 -13.04 -0.37 -5.12
CA ARG A 348 -14.11 -1.15 -4.51
C ARG A 348 -13.58 -1.84 -3.28
N SER A 349 -14.35 -1.79 -2.20
CA SER A 349 -13.92 -2.28 -0.89
C SER A 349 -14.94 -3.23 -0.28
N PHE A 350 -14.46 -4.14 0.55
CA PHE A 350 -15.27 -5.08 1.33
C PHE A 350 -14.58 -5.39 2.65
N LEU A 351 -15.32 -5.98 3.57
CA LEU A 351 -14.83 -6.36 4.90
C LEU A 351 -14.68 -7.87 5.02
N VAL A 352 -13.62 -8.30 5.71
CA VAL A 352 -13.44 -9.68 6.20
C VAL A 352 -12.92 -9.65 7.63
N TYR A 353 -13.21 -10.69 8.41
CA TYR A 353 -12.67 -10.84 9.75
C TYR A 353 -11.62 -11.95 9.78
N ILE A 354 -10.39 -11.62 10.19
CA ILE A 354 -9.30 -12.60 10.29
C ILE A 354 -9.20 -13.07 11.74
N LYS A 355 -9.49 -14.35 11.97
CA LYS A 355 -9.47 -14.97 13.28
C LYS A 355 -8.16 -15.73 13.49
N ARG A 356 -7.61 -15.65 14.71
CA ARG A 356 -6.49 -16.48 15.16
C ARG A 356 -6.93 -17.95 15.29
N SER A 357 -6.12 -18.89 14.81
CA SER A 357 -6.33 -20.31 15.11
C SER A 357 -6.23 -20.54 16.61
N THR A 358 -7.21 -21.24 17.19
CA THR A 358 -7.12 -21.74 18.57
C THR A 358 -6.43 -23.10 18.65
N ASP A 359 -6.20 -23.73 17.50
CA ASP A 359 -5.66 -25.06 17.39
C ASP A 359 -4.20 -24.95 16.91
N SER A 360 -3.27 -25.42 17.74
CA SER A 360 -1.91 -25.75 17.30
C SER A 360 -2.00 -27.01 16.43
N ILE A 361 -1.89 -26.83 15.11
CA ILE A 361 -1.87 -27.95 14.15
C ILE A 361 -0.47 -28.55 14.12
#